data_AF-A0A329TT82-F1
#
_entry.id   AF-A0A329TT82-F1
#
_cell.length_a   1.000
_cell.length_b   1.000
_cell.length_c   1.000
_cell.angle_alpha   90.00
_cell.angle_beta   90.00
_cell.angle_gamma   90.00
#
_symmetry.space_group_name_H-M   'P 1'
#
loop_
_entity.id
_entity.type
_entity.pdbx_description
1 polymer ?
#
loop_
_entity_poly.entity_id
_entity_poly.type
_entity_poly.pdbx_seq_one_letter_code
_entity_poly.pdbx_strand_id
1 'polypeptide(L)'
;MPVKNNGPGRYSRASTTRKSKVEPEYPQWAESKMRAIENRRLKELQAVVRDSMPEILAIAADEMDTASESIRKDGYSDMVHRIQNRFRIMRDRLSRRLKTDPLERDVRRCADYTDRRQLQEWQRSVRATLGIDISKDFFIGERYEQMLSRWAEQNVSFITSIESDCFDDMEKIIIDGFTKGRTPAAISNEIQRRFDVTKSKANLLARDQIGTLSADLTRTRQESAGVKEYIWRSSGDERVRACHRELDGKTFRYDDPPAMWYMTKRGKIYTGRHCNPGEDYQCRCVAKPVFDFNRLNSQAFKEKKQ
;
A
#
# COMPACT_ATOMS: atom_id res chain seq x y z
N MET A 1 73.81 4.90 20.48
CA MET A 1 72.71 4.04 20.01
C MET A 1 71.43 4.85 20.01
N PRO A 2 70.68 4.94 18.89
CA PRO A 2 69.64 5.94 18.72
C PRO A 2 68.34 5.57 19.42
N VAL A 3 67.70 6.62 19.93
CA VAL A 3 66.44 6.67 20.67
C VAL A 3 65.27 6.32 19.75
N LYS A 4 64.41 5.39 20.18
CA LYS A 4 63.16 5.07 19.48
C LYS A 4 62.19 6.25 19.61
N ASN A 5 61.91 6.90 18.49
CA ASN A 5 60.92 7.96 18.37
C ASN A 5 59.52 7.32 18.25
N ASN A 6 58.75 7.31 19.34
CA ASN A 6 57.32 6.96 19.30
C ASN A 6 56.57 8.15 18.69
N GLY A 7 56.27 8.08 17.39
CA GLY A 7 55.44 9.06 16.71
C GLY A 7 54.05 9.19 17.36
N PRO A 8 53.42 10.37 17.29
CA PRO A 8 52.14 10.62 17.95
C PRO A 8 51.07 9.71 17.37
N GLY A 9 50.39 8.99 18.25
CA GLY A 9 49.27 8.12 17.91
C GLY A 9 48.27 8.86 17.04
N ARG A 10 47.91 8.27 15.90
CA ARG A 10 46.78 8.70 15.09
C ARG A 10 45.53 8.62 15.96
N TYR A 11 45.10 9.75 16.52
CA TYR A 11 43.73 9.92 16.97
C TYR A 11 42.83 9.69 15.75
N SER A 12 42.17 8.54 15.67
CA SER A 12 41.10 8.33 14.71
C SER A 12 40.06 9.41 14.98
N ARG A 13 39.86 10.36 14.07
CA ARG A 13 38.71 11.28 14.12
C ARG A 13 37.47 10.42 14.34
N ALA A 14 36.75 10.65 15.44
CA ALA A 14 35.48 9.99 15.67
C ALA A 14 34.63 10.18 14.42
N SER A 15 34.09 9.09 13.87
CA SER A 15 33.21 9.18 12.71
C SER A 15 32.07 10.15 13.03
N THR A 16 31.92 11.20 12.22
CA THR A 16 30.84 12.20 12.34
C THR A 16 29.48 11.60 12.03
N THR A 17 29.44 10.36 11.54
CA THR A 17 28.23 9.62 11.20
C THR A 17 28.03 8.42 12.12
N ARG A 18 26.80 8.21 12.58
CA ARG A 18 26.41 7.06 13.39
C ARG A 18 25.19 6.37 12.79
N LYS A 19 25.33 5.07 12.50
CA LYS A 19 24.20 4.22 12.09
C LYS A 19 23.25 4.02 13.28
N SER A 20 21.94 3.97 13.04
CA SER A 20 21.00 3.62 14.11
C SER A 20 21.35 2.27 14.75
N LYS A 21 21.20 2.17 16.07
CA LYS A 21 21.32 0.89 16.79
C LYS A 21 20.05 0.03 16.69
N VAL A 22 18.92 0.64 16.36
CA VAL A 22 17.63 -0.03 16.24
C VAL A 22 17.41 -0.41 14.78
N GLU A 23 16.98 -1.65 14.54
CA GLU A 23 16.53 -2.08 13.23
C GLU A 23 15.06 -1.66 13.06
N PRO A 24 14.72 -0.85 12.04
CA PRO A 24 13.32 -0.55 11.73
C PRO A 24 12.61 -1.80 11.19
N GLU A 25 11.32 -1.88 11.45
CA GLU A 25 10.46 -2.97 10.98
C GLU A 25 9.29 -2.43 10.15
N TYR A 26 8.89 -3.20 9.14
CA TYR A 26 7.70 -2.92 8.36
C TYR A 26 6.43 -3.13 9.21
N PRO A 27 5.44 -2.22 9.18
CA PRO A 27 4.26 -2.30 10.05
C PRO A 27 3.23 -3.35 9.58
N GLN A 28 3.56 -4.63 9.74
CA GLN A 28 2.71 -5.77 9.34
C GLN A 28 1.32 -5.74 9.99
N TRP A 29 1.22 -5.23 11.21
CA TRP A 29 -0.04 -5.09 11.93
C TRP A 29 -0.96 -4.06 11.25
N ALA A 30 -0.41 -3.00 10.65
CA ALA A 30 -1.18 -1.97 9.96
C ALA A 30 -1.69 -2.49 8.62
N GLU A 31 -0.85 -3.24 7.88
CA GLU A 31 -1.26 -3.99 6.69
C GLU A 31 -2.42 -4.94 7.02
N SER A 32 -2.31 -5.67 8.14
CA SER A 32 -3.34 -6.61 8.59
C SER A 32 -4.66 -5.91 8.93
N LYS A 33 -4.60 -4.72 9.55
CA LYS A 33 -5.79 -3.91 9.83
C LYS A 33 -6.44 -3.37 8.56
N MET A 34 -5.65 -2.83 7.63
CA MET A 34 -6.18 -2.34 6.35
C MET A 34 -6.86 -3.47 5.58
N ARG A 35 -6.22 -4.64 5.51
CA ARG A 35 -6.84 -5.84 4.94
C ARG A 35 -8.13 -6.25 5.63
N ALA A 36 -8.23 -6.12 6.95
CA ALA A 36 -9.46 -6.45 7.65
C ALA A 36 -10.61 -5.51 7.26
N ILE A 37 -10.32 -4.22 7.06
CA ILE A 37 -11.28 -3.22 6.58
C ILE A 37 -11.75 -3.59 5.16
N GLU A 38 -10.82 -3.83 4.24
CA GLU A 38 -11.15 -4.22 2.86
C GLU A 38 -11.94 -5.54 2.79
N ASN A 39 -11.49 -6.58 3.50
CA ASN A 39 -12.14 -7.88 3.50
C ASN A 39 -13.56 -7.81 4.08
N ARG A 40 -13.84 -6.90 5.03
CA ARG A 40 -15.19 -6.69 5.55
C ARG A 40 -16.12 -6.21 4.44
N ARG A 41 -15.70 -5.24 3.61
CA ARG A 41 -16.52 -4.73 2.52
C ARG A 41 -16.62 -5.72 1.35
N LEU A 42 -15.54 -6.43 1.04
CA LEU A 42 -15.56 -7.51 0.05
C LEU A 42 -16.53 -8.63 0.43
N LYS A 43 -16.70 -8.95 1.71
CA LYS A 43 -17.70 -9.94 2.17
C LYS A 43 -19.13 -9.48 1.87
N GLU A 44 -19.44 -8.20 2.10
CA GLU A 44 -20.75 -7.64 1.76
C GLU A 44 -20.98 -7.62 0.25
N LEU A 45 -19.96 -7.25 -0.53
CA LEU A 45 -19.98 -7.33 -1.99
C LEU A 45 -20.26 -8.76 -2.47
N GLN A 46 -19.54 -9.75 -1.94
CA GLN A 46 -19.71 -11.16 -2.27
C GLN A 46 -21.13 -11.65 -1.95
N ALA A 47 -21.68 -11.23 -0.81
CA ALA A 47 -23.03 -11.59 -0.41
C ALA A 47 -24.06 -11.04 -1.40
N VAL A 48 -23.97 -9.75 -1.75
CA VAL A 48 -24.87 -9.12 -2.73
C VAL A 48 -24.79 -9.81 -4.10
N VAL A 49 -23.58 -10.11 -4.56
CA VAL A 49 -23.36 -10.84 -5.81
C VAL A 49 -24.05 -12.20 -5.76
N ARG A 50 -23.72 -13.02 -4.76
CA ARG A 50 -24.28 -14.37 -4.61
C ARG A 50 -25.81 -14.36 -4.57
N ASP A 51 -26.41 -13.42 -3.84
CA ASP A 51 -27.85 -13.33 -3.66
C ASP A 51 -28.58 -12.87 -4.94
N SER A 52 -27.89 -12.17 -5.87
CA SER A 52 -28.48 -11.64 -7.11
C SER A 52 -28.12 -12.43 -8.37
N MET A 53 -27.06 -13.24 -8.36
CA MET A 53 -26.59 -13.98 -9.53
C MET A 53 -27.64 -14.91 -10.17
N PRO A 54 -28.44 -15.70 -9.41
CA PRO A 54 -29.41 -16.61 -10.01
C PRO A 54 -30.45 -15.89 -10.89
N GLU A 55 -30.98 -14.75 -10.43
CA GLU A 55 -31.95 -13.96 -11.19
C GLU A 55 -31.35 -13.39 -12.49
N ILE A 56 -30.08 -13.00 -12.47
CA ILE A 56 -29.40 -12.44 -13.64
C ILE A 56 -29.12 -13.52 -14.68
N LEU A 57 -28.68 -14.70 -14.23
CA LEU A 57 -28.45 -15.83 -15.13
C LEU A 57 -29.76 -16.36 -15.74
N ALA A 58 -30.87 -16.30 -15.00
CA ALA A 58 -32.19 -16.68 -15.50
C ALA A 58 -32.66 -15.74 -16.63
N ILE A 59 -32.57 -14.41 -16.44
CA ILE A 59 -32.93 -13.42 -17.47
C ILE A 59 -32.27 -13.74 -18.80
N ALA A 60 -31.00 -14.10 -18.75
CA ALA A 60 -30.23 -14.31 -19.95
C ALA A 60 -30.36 -15.73 -20.52
N ALA A 61 -30.71 -16.73 -19.71
CA ALA A 61 -31.09 -18.05 -20.20
C ALA A 61 -32.40 -17.97 -21.02
N ASP A 62 -33.40 -17.25 -20.53
CA ASP A 62 -34.67 -17.02 -21.23
C ASP A 62 -34.45 -16.41 -22.63
N GLU A 63 -33.51 -15.47 -22.73
CA GLU A 63 -33.17 -14.77 -23.99
C GLU A 63 -32.37 -15.67 -24.94
N MET A 64 -31.50 -16.54 -24.42
CA MET A 64 -30.81 -17.54 -25.26
C MET A 64 -31.78 -18.54 -25.88
N ASP A 65 -32.81 -18.97 -25.13
CA ASP A 65 -33.83 -19.89 -25.62
C ASP A 65 -34.73 -19.23 -26.68
N THR A 66 -35.14 -17.98 -26.45
CA THR A 66 -35.99 -17.21 -27.39
C THR A 66 -35.26 -16.65 -28.61
N ALA A 67 -33.95 -16.40 -28.54
CA ALA A 67 -33.15 -15.93 -29.67
C ALA A 67 -32.97 -17.00 -30.77
N SER A 68 -33.27 -18.27 -30.48
CA SER A 68 -33.27 -19.34 -31.49
C SER A 68 -34.37 -19.17 -32.56
N GLU A 69 -35.39 -18.32 -32.32
CA GLU A 69 -36.55 -18.18 -33.21
C GLU A 69 -36.57 -16.89 -34.07
N SER A 70 -35.90 -15.80 -33.72
CA SER A 70 -35.52 -14.73 -34.67
C SER A 70 -34.58 -13.70 -34.01
N ILE A 71 -33.49 -13.34 -34.67
CA ILE A 71 -32.57 -12.29 -34.19
C ILE A 71 -33.24 -10.92 -34.36
N ARG A 72 -34.03 -10.50 -33.37
CA ARG A 72 -34.56 -9.13 -33.27
C ARG A 72 -33.61 -8.29 -32.43
N LYS A 73 -33.16 -7.16 -32.97
CA LYS A 73 -32.33 -6.17 -32.24
C LYS A 73 -33.03 -5.65 -30.96
N ASP A 74 -34.36 -5.65 -30.95
CA ASP A 74 -35.18 -5.17 -29.83
C ASP A 74 -35.09 -6.08 -28.59
N GLY A 75 -35.01 -7.41 -28.77
CA GLY A 75 -34.86 -8.36 -27.65
C GLY A 75 -33.49 -8.25 -26.97
N TYR A 76 -32.43 -8.05 -27.76
CA TYR A 76 -31.09 -7.77 -27.22
C TYR A 76 -31.06 -6.51 -26.36
N SER A 77 -31.69 -5.42 -26.82
CA SER A 77 -31.75 -4.16 -26.06
C SER A 77 -32.52 -4.35 -24.75
N ASP A 78 -33.63 -5.08 -24.76
CA ASP A 78 -34.43 -5.37 -23.57
C ASP A 78 -33.66 -6.22 -22.55
N MET A 79 -33.01 -7.31 -23.00
CA MET A 79 -32.14 -8.13 -22.16
C MET A 79 -31.07 -7.30 -21.46
N VAL A 80 -30.36 -6.45 -22.21
CA VAL A 80 -29.30 -5.60 -21.68
C VAL A 80 -29.86 -4.64 -20.62
N HIS A 81 -31.02 -4.02 -20.87
CA HIS A 81 -31.67 -3.14 -19.89
C HIS A 81 -32.13 -3.89 -18.63
N ARG A 82 -32.65 -5.12 -18.76
CA ARG A 82 -33.04 -5.97 -17.63
C ARG A 82 -31.82 -6.33 -16.78
N ILE A 83 -30.70 -6.69 -17.40
CA ILE A 83 -29.42 -6.97 -16.71
C ILE A 83 -28.91 -5.72 -16.00
N GLN A 84 -28.84 -4.58 -16.70
CA GLN A 84 -28.44 -3.28 -16.14
C GLN A 84 -29.28 -2.90 -14.92
N ASN A 85 -30.59 -3.10 -14.99
CA ASN A 85 -31.50 -2.84 -13.88
C ASN A 85 -31.18 -3.74 -12.66
N ARG A 86 -30.83 -5.02 -12.87
CA ARG A 86 -30.39 -5.90 -11.77
C ARG A 86 -29.09 -5.43 -11.14
N PHE A 87 -28.11 -4.98 -11.92
CA PHE A 87 -26.87 -4.41 -11.40
C PHE A 87 -27.12 -3.11 -10.62
N ARG A 88 -28.04 -2.25 -11.07
CA ARG A 88 -28.48 -1.09 -10.31
C ARG A 88 -29.04 -1.50 -8.93
N ILE A 89 -29.94 -2.49 -8.89
CA ILE A 89 -30.49 -3.03 -7.64
C ILE A 89 -29.39 -3.60 -6.74
N MET A 90 -28.38 -4.28 -7.31
CA MET A 90 -27.22 -4.78 -6.56
C MET A 90 -26.41 -3.65 -5.93
N ARG A 91 -26.08 -2.60 -6.70
CA ARG A 91 -25.38 -1.40 -6.19
C ARG A 91 -26.19 -0.76 -5.04
N ASP A 92 -27.51 -0.65 -5.17
CA ASP A 92 -28.39 -0.13 -4.11
C ASP A 92 -28.44 -1.03 -2.86
N ARG A 93 -28.44 -2.36 -3.04
CA ARG A 93 -28.39 -3.32 -1.92
C ARG A 93 -27.05 -3.22 -1.17
N LEU A 94 -25.95 -3.12 -1.90
CA LEU A 94 -24.62 -2.94 -1.31
C LEU A 94 -24.53 -1.62 -0.54
N SER A 95 -24.96 -0.51 -1.16
CA SER A 95 -25.01 0.81 -0.53
C SER A 95 -25.80 0.78 0.78
N ARG A 96 -26.95 0.10 0.82
CA ARG A 96 -27.74 -0.08 2.04
C ARG A 96 -27.01 -0.89 3.12
N ARG A 97 -26.35 -1.99 2.75
CA ARG A 97 -25.55 -2.81 3.69
C ARG A 97 -24.37 -2.04 4.26
N LEU A 98 -23.76 -1.18 3.45
CA LEU A 98 -22.58 -0.38 3.84
C LEU A 98 -22.95 0.97 4.47
N LYS A 99 -24.23 1.29 4.63
CA LYS A 99 -24.68 2.57 5.21
C LYS A 99 -24.13 2.82 6.62
N THR A 100 -23.98 1.76 7.42
CA THR A 100 -23.43 1.83 8.78
C THR A 100 -21.95 1.46 8.85
N ASP A 101 -21.32 1.15 7.70
CA ASP A 101 -19.91 0.79 7.65
C ASP A 101 -19.04 2.01 7.96
N PRO A 102 -18.20 1.97 9.00
CA PRO A 102 -17.42 3.12 9.44
C PRO A 102 -16.10 3.25 8.67
N LEU A 103 -16.13 3.10 7.34
CA LEU A 103 -14.93 3.01 6.48
C LEU A 103 -13.95 4.15 6.75
N GLU A 104 -14.39 5.39 6.57
CA GLU A 104 -13.55 6.58 6.71
C GLU A 104 -12.93 6.67 8.10
N ARG A 105 -13.73 6.42 9.14
CA ARG A 105 -13.27 6.40 10.53
C ARG A 105 -12.22 5.32 10.77
N ASP A 106 -12.44 4.11 10.27
CA ASP A 106 -11.53 2.98 10.47
C ASP A 106 -10.21 3.17 9.70
N VAL A 107 -10.27 3.74 8.49
CA VAL A 107 -9.08 4.11 7.68
C VAL A 107 -8.27 5.20 8.37
N ARG A 108 -8.91 6.31 8.80
CA ARG A 108 -8.25 7.38 9.56
C ARG A 108 -7.61 6.84 10.84
N ARG A 109 -8.33 6.04 11.60
CA ARG A 109 -7.80 5.38 12.80
C ARG A 109 -6.59 4.50 12.49
N CYS A 110 -6.59 3.81 11.35
CA CYS A 110 -5.43 3.02 10.91
C CYS A 110 -4.21 3.93 10.64
N ALA A 111 -4.42 5.07 9.99
CA ALA A 111 -3.38 6.08 9.77
C ALA A 111 -2.82 6.60 11.10
N ASP A 112 -3.69 7.04 12.02
CA ASP A 112 -3.30 7.59 13.32
C ASP A 112 -2.49 6.59 14.16
N TYR A 113 -2.92 5.33 14.19
CA TYR A 113 -2.17 4.30 14.89
C TYR A 113 -0.81 4.04 14.24
N THR A 114 -0.75 4.07 12.91
CA THR A 114 0.51 3.85 12.16
C THR A 114 1.47 4.96 12.49
N ASP A 115 0.98 6.19 12.47
CA ASP A 115 1.73 7.38 12.81
C ASP A 115 2.31 7.34 14.23
N ARG A 116 1.45 7.10 15.22
CA ARG A 116 1.86 7.02 16.64
C ARG A 116 2.92 5.95 16.85
N ARG A 117 2.80 4.80 16.21
CA ARG A 117 3.79 3.71 16.31
C ARG A 117 5.10 4.08 15.64
N GLN A 118 5.07 4.63 14.43
CA GLN A 118 6.28 5.07 13.73
C GLN A 118 7.02 6.17 14.51
N LEU A 119 6.29 7.08 15.16
CA LEU A 119 6.89 8.07 16.07
C LEU A 119 7.59 7.40 17.26
N GLN A 120 6.97 6.40 17.89
CA GLN A 120 7.57 5.66 19.01
C GLN A 120 8.86 4.94 18.59
N GLU A 121 8.85 4.26 17.44
CA GLU A 121 10.02 3.59 16.90
C GLU A 121 11.15 4.57 16.56
N TRP A 122 10.79 5.72 15.99
CA TRP A 122 11.73 6.79 15.72
C TRP A 122 12.37 7.33 17.01
N GLN A 123 11.57 7.62 18.05
CA GLN A 123 12.07 8.05 19.35
C GLN A 123 13.00 7.00 19.98
N ARG A 124 12.65 5.71 19.90
CA ARG A 124 13.49 4.60 20.38
C ARG A 124 14.83 4.57 19.64
N SER A 125 14.79 4.66 18.31
CA SER A 125 15.97 4.68 17.44
C SER A 125 16.92 5.83 17.81
N VAL A 126 16.38 7.02 18.02
CA VAL A 126 17.16 8.21 18.40
C VAL A 126 17.72 8.07 19.80
N ARG A 127 16.91 7.72 20.79
CA ARG A 127 17.36 7.56 22.18
C ARG A 127 18.46 6.50 22.30
N ALA A 128 18.30 5.35 21.65
CA ALA A 128 19.30 4.29 21.68
C ALA A 128 20.63 4.69 20.99
N THR A 129 20.55 5.50 19.93
CA THR A 129 21.69 5.84 19.09
C THR A 129 22.43 7.10 19.55
N LEU A 130 21.70 8.16 19.89
CA LEU A 130 22.24 9.47 20.24
C LEU A 130 22.21 9.75 21.74
N GLY A 131 21.41 9.03 22.53
CA GLY A 131 21.29 9.25 23.98
C GLY A 131 20.49 10.50 24.37
N ILE A 132 19.75 11.06 23.41
CA ILE A 132 18.88 12.24 23.54
C ILE A 132 17.45 11.89 23.11
N ASP A 133 16.48 12.68 23.55
CA ASP A 133 15.09 12.52 23.17
C ASP A 133 14.69 13.54 22.08
N ILE A 134 13.74 13.15 21.23
CA ILE A 134 13.14 14.06 20.24
C ILE A 134 11.78 14.54 20.74
N SER A 135 11.49 15.82 20.49
CA SER A 135 10.19 16.40 20.79
C SER A 135 9.09 15.82 19.91
N LYS A 136 7.96 15.45 20.52
CA LYS A 136 6.78 14.99 19.77
C LYS A 136 6.18 16.14 18.96
N ASP A 137 6.16 17.32 19.55
CA ASP A 137 5.53 18.52 18.98
C ASP A 137 6.29 19.06 17.76
N PHE A 138 7.56 18.68 17.60
CA PHE A 138 8.37 19.08 16.44
C PHE A 138 7.83 18.50 15.12
N PHE A 139 7.13 17.36 15.16
CA PHE A 139 6.54 16.74 13.98
C PHE A 139 5.03 16.97 13.87
N ILE A 140 4.46 17.79 14.75
CA ILE A 140 3.03 18.12 14.74
C ILE A 140 2.87 19.44 13.98
N GLY A 141 2.04 19.45 12.95
CA GLY A 141 1.76 20.64 12.16
C GLY A 141 0.75 20.38 11.07
N GLU A 142 0.19 21.46 10.54
CA GLU A 142 -0.88 21.42 9.53
C GLU A 142 -0.53 20.54 8.32
N ARG A 143 0.73 20.62 7.85
CA ARG A 143 1.21 19.81 6.72
C ARG A 143 1.18 18.29 6.99
N TYR A 144 1.45 17.86 8.22
CA TYR A 144 1.40 16.45 8.60
C TYR A 144 -0.04 15.94 8.66
N GLU A 145 -0.93 16.72 9.29
CA GLU A 145 -2.36 16.39 9.36
C GLU A 145 -3.00 16.34 7.96
N GLN A 146 -2.63 17.26 7.08
CA GLN A 146 -3.06 17.25 5.68
C GLN A 146 -2.57 16.00 4.95
N MET A 147 -1.35 15.53 5.20
CA MET A 147 -0.82 14.30 4.58
C MET A 147 -1.61 13.07 5.02
N LEU A 148 -1.88 12.92 6.32
CA LEU A 148 -2.67 11.81 6.85
C LEU A 148 -4.12 11.86 6.34
N SER A 149 -4.71 13.06 6.28
CA SER A 149 -6.07 13.26 5.76
C SER A 149 -6.18 12.88 4.29
N ARG A 150 -5.25 13.36 3.45
CA ARG A 150 -5.18 13.01 2.01
C ARG A 150 -4.98 11.53 1.81
N TRP A 151 -4.08 10.90 2.58
CA TRP A 151 -3.87 9.46 2.50
C TRP A 151 -5.16 8.70 2.84
N ALA A 152 -5.88 9.11 3.90
CA ALA A 152 -7.13 8.47 4.29
C ALA A 152 -8.22 8.63 3.22
N GLU A 153 -8.41 9.84 2.68
CA GLU A 153 -9.35 10.13 1.60
C GLU A 153 -9.06 9.30 0.35
N GLN A 154 -7.78 9.24 -0.04
CA GLN A 154 -7.34 8.43 -1.19
C GLN A 154 -7.61 6.94 -0.98
N ASN A 155 -7.38 6.42 0.22
CA ASN A 155 -7.64 5.01 0.55
C ASN A 155 -9.12 4.69 0.58
N VAL A 156 -9.96 5.60 1.09
CA VAL A 156 -11.42 5.46 1.00
C VAL A 156 -11.84 5.39 -0.47
N SER A 157 -11.30 6.27 -1.33
CA SER A 157 -11.57 6.25 -2.77
C SER A 157 -11.09 4.97 -3.47
N PHE A 158 -9.93 4.42 -3.10
CA PHE A 158 -9.46 3.14 -3.64
C PHE A 158 -10.39 1.99 -3.25
N ILE A 159 -10.83 1.94 -2.00
CA ILE A 159 -11.71 0.86 -1.52
C ILE A 159 -13.06 0.94 -2.24
N THR A 160 -13.65 2.13 -2.37
CA THR A 160 -14.95 2.29 -3.05
C THR A 160 -14.85 2.05 -4.57
N SER A 161 -13.74 2.41 -5.21
CA SER A 161 -13.54 2.13 -6.64
C SER A 161 -13.38 0.64 -6.94
N ILE A 162 -12.73 -0.15 -6.08
CA ILE A 162 -12.67 -1.61 -6.22
C ILE A 162 -14.08 -2.23 -6.28
N GLU A 163 -15.01 -1.71 -5.48
CA GLU A 163 -16.40 -2.18 -5.44
C GLU A 163 -17.14 -1.84 -6.73
N SER A 164 -17.00 -0.61 -7.23
CA SER A 164 -17.59 -0.19 -8.50
C SER A 164 -17.02 -0.98 -9.68
N ASP A 165 -15.69 -1.04 -9.79
CA ASP A 165 -14.97 -1.77 -10.83
C ASP A 165 -15.40 -3.24 -10.89
N CYS A 166 -15.66 -3.85 -9.72
CA CYS A 166 -16.10 -5.24 -9.64
C CYS A 166 -17.48 -5.42 -10.28
N PHE A 167 -18.45 -4.53 -10.00
CA PHE A 167 -19.77 -4.60 -10.62
C PHE A 167 -19.69 -4.35 -12.12
N ASP A 168 -18.93 -3.34 -12.54
CA ASP A 168 -18.84 -2.95 -13.95
C ASP A 168 -18.22 -4.08 -14.80
N ASP A 169 -17.17 -4.72 -14.29
CA ASP A 169 -16.56 -5.85 -14.98
C ASP A 169 -17.45 -7.11 -14.98
N MET A 170 -18.19 -7.36 -13.89
CA MET A 170 -19.17 -8.45 -13.87
C MET A 170 -20.30 -8.23 -14.87
N GLU A 171 -20.83 -7.01 -14.93
CA GLU A 171 -21.87 -6.62 -15.87
C GLU A 171 -21.40 -6.85 -17.31
N LYS A 172 -20.17 -6.43 -17.62
CA LYS A 172 -19.54 -6.68 -18.91
C LYS A 172 -19.36 -8.18 -19.19
N ILE A 173 -18.84 -8.96 -18.25
CA ILE A 173 -18.66 -10.43 -18.41
C ILE A 173 -19.98 -11.12 -18.76
N ILE A 174 -21.06 -10.71 -18.11
CA ILE A 174 -22.40 -11.27 -18.31
C ILE A 174 -22.91 -10.91 -19.71
N ILE A 175 -22.96 -9.62 -20.05
CA ILE A 175 -23.45 -9.15 -21.36
C ILE A 175 -22.63 -9.77 -22.51
N ASP A 176 -21.30 -9.73 -22.42
CA ASP A 176 -20.40 -10.32 -23.41
C ASP A 176 -20.59 -11.84 -23.51
N GLY A 177 -20.74 -12.51 -22.36
CA GLY A 177 -20.88 -13.95 -22.28
C GLY A 177 -22.10 -14.43 -23.04
N PHE A 178 -23.24 -13.80 -22.80
CA PHE A 178 -24.49 -14.14 -23.48
C PHE A 178 -24.47 -13.77 -24.96
N THR A 179 -23.94 -12.59 -25.30
CA THR A 179 -23.79 -12.17 -26.71
C THR A 179 -22.94 -13.17 -27.52
N LYS A 180 -21.97 -13.81 -26.86
CA LYS A 180 -21.09 -14.83 -27.45
C LYS A 180 -21.61 -16.26 -27.29
N GLY A 181 -22.85 -16.45 -26.84
CA GLY A 181 -23.49 -17.77 -26.67
C GLY A 181 -22.83 -18.66 -25.61
N ARG A 182 -22.17 -18.09 -24.61
CA ARG A 182 -21.56 -18.87 -23.52
C ARG A 182 -22.63 -19.42 -22.58
N THR A 183 -22.37 -20.61 -22.05
CA THR A 183 -23.28 -21.23 -21.08
C THR A 183 -23.32 -20.43 -19.76
N PRO A 184 -24.45 -20.44 -19.03
CA PRO A 184 -24.55 -19.81 -17.71
C PRO A 184 -23.48 -20.30 -16.72
N ALA A 185 -23.11 -21.58 -16.80
CA ALA A 185 -22.04 -22.16 -15.99
C ALA A 185 -20.67 -21.53 -16.31
N ALA A 186 -20.35 -21.32 -17.58
CA ALA A 186 -19.09 -20.67 -17.98
C ALA A 186 -19.03 -19.21 -17.52
N ILE A 187 -20.15 -18.49 -17.62
CA ILE A 187 -20.26 -17.10 -17.15
C ILE A 187 -20.11 -17.02 -15.62
N SER A 188 -20.78 -17.90 -14.89
CA SER A 188 -20.65 -18.00 -13.43
C SER A 188 -19.21 -18.25 -12.98
N ASN A 189 -18.51 -19.17 -13.66
CA ASN A 189 -17.10 -19.47 -13.37
C ASN A 189 -16.19 -18.24 -13.62
N GLU A 190 -16.43 -17.50 -14.70
CA GLU A 190 -15.65 -16.30 -15.02
C GLU A 190 -15.88 -15.17 -13.99
N ILE A 191 -17.12 -15.03 -13.52
CA ILE A 191 -17.47 -14.08 -12.45
C ILE A 191 -16.73 -14.41 -11.15
N GLN A 192 -16.70 -15.70 -10.77
CA GLN A 192 -15.96 -16.13 -9.57
C GLN A 192 -14.47 -15.79 -9.69
N ARG A 193 -13.85 -16.06 -10.85
CA ARG A 193 -12.46 -15.66 -11.12
C ARG A 193 -12.27 -14.15 -11.02
N ARG A 194 -13.21 -13.36 -11.56
CA ARG A 194 -13.15 -11.90 -11.48
C ARG A 194 -13.21 -11.42 -10.03
N PHE A 195 -13.99 -12.07 -9.18
CA PHE A 195 -14.06 -11.78 -7.75
C PHE A 195 -12.75 -12.11 -7.02
N ASP A 196 -12.10 -13.23 -7.36
CA ASP A 196 -10.78 -13.57 -6.82
C ASP A 196 -9.71 -12.53 -7.21
N VAL A 197 -9.77 -12.02 -8.44
CA VAL A 197 -8.93 -10.90 -8.89
C VAL A 197 -9.20 -9.64 -8.06
N THR A 198 -10.47 -9.30 -7.80
CA THR A 198 -10.85 -8.16 -6.94
C THR A 198 -10.26 -8.30 -5.54
N LYS A 199 -10.34 -9.50 -4.94
CA LYS A 199 -9.75 -9.78 -3.64
C LYS A 199 -8.23 -9.67 -3.64
N SER A 200 -7.55 -10.13 -4.68
CA SER A 200 -6.10 -9.96 -4.83
C SER A 200 -5.71 -8.49 -5.01
N LYS A 201 -6.49 -7.72 -5.78
CA LYS A 201 -6.30 -6.26 -5.97
C LYS A 201 -6.40 -5.51 -4.64
N ALA A 202 -7.41 -5.81 -3.83
CA ALA A 202 -7.55 -5.24 -2.49
C ALA A 202 -6.32 -5.56 -1.62
N ASN A 203 -5.96 -6.85 -1.48
CA ASN A 203 -4.80 -7.24 -0.65
C ASN A 203 -3.46 -6.63 -1.11
N LEU A 204 -3.31 -6.37 -2.42
CA LEU A 204 -2.21 -5.64 -3.01
C LEU A 204 -2.23 -4.18 -2.56
N LEU A 205 -3.37 -3.50 -2.70
CA LEU A 205 -3.54 -2.10 -2.31
C LEU A 205 -3.34 -1.89 -0.82
N ALA A 206 -3.93 -2.71 0.06
CA ALA A 206 -3.67 -2.61 1.50
C ALA A 206 -2.18 -2.64 1.87
N ARG A 207 -1.39 -3.50 1.22
CA ARG A 207 0.05 -3.57 1.44
C ARG A 207 0.76 -2.33 0.90
N ASP A 208 0.44 -1.98 -0.34
CA ASP A 208 1.03 -0.85 -1.04
C ASP A 208 0.82 0.46 -0.27
N GLN A 209 -0.42 0.74 0.13
CA GLN A 209 -0.79 1.98 0.80
C GLN A 209 -0.20 2.11 2.20
N ILE A 210 -0.08 1.00 2.95
CA ILE A 210 0.57 1.00 4.26
C ILE A 210 2.09 1.12 4.14
N GLY A 211 2.70 0.49 3.15
CA GLY A 211 4.12 0.64 2.85
C GLY A 211 4.48 2.08 2.53
N THR A 212 3.74 2.69 1.61
CA THR A 212 3.91 4.10 1.22
C THR A 212 3.71 5.04 2.40
N LEU A 213 2.61 4.90 3.17
CA LEU A 213 2.38 5.74 4.36
C LEU A 213 3.52 5.64 5.36
N SER A 214 3.96 4.42 5.66
CA SER A 214 5.05 4.19 6.61
C SER A 214 6.34 4.85 6.13
N ALA A 215 6.66 4.72 4.83
CA ALA A 215 7.85 5.31 4.24
C ALA A 215 7.80 6.85 4.29
N ASP A 216 6.68 7.45 3.90
CA ASP A 216 6.48 8.90 3.90
C ASP A 216 6.60 9.49 5.31
N LEU A 217 5.97 8.83 6.29
CA LEU A 217 6.06 9.21 7.70
C LEU A 217 7.48 9.13 8.24
N THR A 218 8.17 8.02 7.96
CA THR A 218 9.56 7.83 8.40
C THR A 218 10.48 8.86 7.74
N ARG A 219 10.39 9.04 6.42
CA ARG A 219 11.17 10.00 5.64
C ARG A 219 10.97 11.41 6.14
N THR A 220 9.72 11.87 6.24
CA THR A 220 9.41 13.25 6.67
C THR A 220 10.00 13.53 8.04
N ARG A 221 9.93 12.58 8.99
CA ARG A 221 10.53 12.74 10.33
C ARG A 221 12.05 12.79 10.29
N GLN A 222 12.65 11.87 9.55
CA GLN A 222 14.10 11.78 9.44
C GLN A 222 14.68 13.03 8.76
N GLU A 223 14.13 13.45 7.62
CA GLU A 223 14.57 14.64 6.90
C GLU A 223 14.40 15.93 7.71
N SER A 224 13.27 16.10 8.42
CA SER A 224 13.05 17.25 9.31
C SER A 224 14.02 17.29 10.49
N ALA A 225 14.49 16.13 10.96
CA ALA A 225 15.51 16.02 12.00
C ALA A 225 16.95 16.18 11.46
N GLY A 226 17.13 16.39 10.15
CA GLY A 226 18.43 16.57 9.50
C GLY A 226 19.09 15.27 9.02
N VAL A 227 18.41 14.13 9.11
CA VAL A 227 18.90 12.86 8.54
C VAL A 227 18.73 12.90 7.02
N LYS A 228 19.83 12.79 6.30
CA LYS A 228 19.86 12.77 4.82
C LYS A 228 20.12 11.40 4.22
N GLU A 229 20.74 10.52 5.01
CA GLU A 229 21.19 9.20 4.57
C GLU A 229 20.50 8.11 5.37
N TYR A 230 20.23 7.01 4.69
CA TYR A 230 19.68 5.80 5.29
C TYR A 230 20.39 4.58 4.73
N ILE A 231 20.37 3.50 5.51
CA ILE A 231 20.71 2.15 5.05
C ILE A 231 19.42 1.48 4.62
N TRP A 232 19.39 0.95 3.40
CA TRP A 232 18.25 0.18 2.91
C TRP A 232 18.14 -1.12 3.71
N ARG A 233 16.95 -1.42 4.24
CA ARG A 233 16.66 -2.70 4.90
C ARG A 233 15.50 -3.39 4.21
N SER A 234 15.77 -4.54 3.60
CA SER A 234 14.75 -5.36 2.95
C SER A 234 14.00 -6.22 3.96
N SER A 235 12.82 -6.72 3.61
CA SER A 235 12.07 -7.66 4.46
C SER A 235 12.74 -9.03 4.60
N GLY A 236 13.78 -9.33 3.80
CA GLY A 236 14.55 -10.57 3.86
C GLY A 236 13.86 -11.84 3.35
N ASP A 237 12.59 -11.80 2.93
CA ASP A 237 11.87 -12.99 2.48
C ASP A 237 11.94 -13.26 0.96
N GLU A 238 11.40 -14.41 0.55
CA GLU A 238 11.36 -14.88 -0.85
C GLU A 238 10.62 -13.93 -1.80
N ARG A 239 9.71 -13.09 -1.27
CA ARG A 239 8.92 -12.15 -2.07
C ARG A 239 9.67 -10.85 -2.36
N VAL A 240 10.81 -10.63 -1.69
CA VAL A 240 11.68 -9.48 -1.96
C VAL A 240 12.23 -9.59 -3.37
N ARG A 241 12.04 -8.53 -4.16
CA ARG A 241 12.56 -8.46 -5.53
C ARG A 241 14.09 -8.49 -5.51
N ALA A 242 14.69 -9.08 -6.54
CA ALA A 242 16.15 -9.18 -6.65
C ALA A 242 16.84 -7.80 -6.57
N CYS A 243 16.23 -6.77 -7.17
CA CYS A 243 16.72 -5.40 -7.06
C CYS A 243 16.77 -4.90 -5.62
N HIS A 244 15.70 -5.05 -4.84
CA HIS A 244 15.66 -4.61 -3.44
C HIS A 244 16.58 -5.43 -2.54
N ARG A 245 16.73 -6.74 -2.82
CA ARG A 245 17.67 -7.60 -2.09
C ARG A 245 19.12 -7.14 -2.26
N GLU A 246 19.48 -6.67 -3.45
CA GLU A 246 20.82 -6.13 -3.72
C GLU A 246 21.04 -4.75 -3.08
N LEU A 247 19.98 -4.01 -2.76
CA LEU A 247 20.08 -2.74 -2.05
C LEU A 247 20.26 -2.93 -0.54
N ASP A 248 19.86 -4.09 0.01
CA ASP A 248 19.92 -4.36 1.46
C ASP A 248 21.33 -4.12 2.03
N GLY A 249 21.40 -3.34 3.12
CA GLY A 249 22.65 -2.99 3.80
C GLY A 249 23.44 -1.85 3.16
N LYS A 250 23.07 -1.39 1.96
CA LYS A 250 23.73 -0.23 1.29
C LYS A 250 23.16 1.08 1.79
N THR A 251 24.01 2.11 1.80
CA THR A 251 23.64 3.48 2.20
C THR A 251 23.23 4.28 0.96
N PHE A 252 22.12 5.00 1.07
CA PHE A 252 21.62 5.92 0.06
C PHE A 252 21.21 7.23 0.71
N ARG A 253 21.00 8.26 -0.12
CA ARG A 253 20.40 9.52 0.32
C ARG A 253 18.94 9.57 -0.09
N TYR A 254 18.11 10.27 0.70
CA TYR A 254 16.70 10.46 0.36
C TYR A 254 16.48 11.28 -0.92
N ASP A 255 17.40 12.17 -1.25
CA ASP A 255 17.37 13.03 -2.44
C ASP A 255 18.06 12.40 -3.67
N ASP A 256 18.74 11.27 -3.50
CA ASP A 256 19.37 10.50 -4.58
C ASP A 256 19.06 8.99 -4.39
N PRO A 257 17.79 8.59 -4.61
CA PRO A 257 17.38 7.20 -4.44
C PRO A 257 17.94 6.29 -5.55
N PRO A 258 18.18 5.00 -5.24
CA PRO A 258 18.71 4.05 -6.21
C PRO A 258 17.73 3.78 -7.36
N ALA A 259 18.28 3.48 -8.55
CA ALA A 259 17.51 3.07 -9.70
C ALA A 259 16.94 1.66 -9.53
N MET A 260 15.67 1.50 -9.88
CA MET A 260 14.97 0.21 -9.86
C MET A 260 15.24 -0.57 -11.16
N TRP A 261 15.35 -1.89 -11.04
CA TRP A 261 15.61 -2.78 -12.17
C TRP A 261 14.90 -4.12 -11.98
N TYR A 262 14.75 -4.88 -13.07
CA TYR A 262 14.30 -6.27 -13.05
C TYR A 262 15.24 -7.16 -13.86
N MET A 263 15.31 -8.44 -13.50
CA MET A 263 16.16 -9.40 -14.18
C MET A 263 15.44 -9.99 -15.39
N THR A 264 16.14 -10.06 -16.53
CA THR A 264 15.71 -10.84 -17.69
C THR A 264 16.76 -11.89 -18.05
N LYS A 265 16.44 -12.78 -18.99
CA LYS A 265 17.43 -13.72 -19.55
C LYS A 265 18.65 -13.04 -20.18
N ARG A 266 18.54 -11.76 -20.55
CA ARG A 266 19.61 -10.97 -21.19
C ARG A 266 20.34 -10.05 -20.19
N GLY A 267 20.00 -10.11 -18.90
CA GLY A 267 20.59 -9.28 -17.85
C GLY A 267 19.61 -8.29 -17.21
N LYS A 268 20.15 -7.36 -16.43
CA LYS A 268 19.38 -6.33 -15.70
C LYS A 268 18.82 -5.29 -16.67
N ILE A 269 17.52 -5.03 -16.59
CA ILE A 269 16.87 -3.92 -17.28
C ILE A 269 16.41 -2.90 -16.24
N TYR A 270 16.90 -1.68 -16.35
CA TYR A 270 16.50 -0.57 -15.50
C TYR A 270 15.14 -0.03 -15.93
N THR A 271 14.28 0.27 -14.96
CA THR A 271 12.91 0.75 -15.21
C THR A 271 12.84 2.26 -15.44
N GLY A 272 13.95 2.98 -15.22
CA GLY A 272 13.98 4.44 -15.17
C GLY A 272 13.40 5.04 -13.88
N ARG A 273 12.81 4.23 -12.99
CA ARG A 273 12.28 4.69 -11.70
C ARG A 273 13.38 4.68 -10.65
N HIS A 274 13.39 5.70 -9.81
CA HIS A 274 14.23 5.77 -8.61
C HIS A 274 13.31 5.84 -7.40
N CYS A 275 13.54 4.97 -6.42
CA CYS A 275 12.63 4.82 -5.27
C CYS A 275 13.41 4.63 -3.98
N ASN A 276 12.94 5.26 -2.90
CA ASN A 276 13.34 4.96 -1.54
C ASN A 276 12.63 3.67 -1.03
N PRO A 277 13.08 3.08 0.10
CA PRO A 277 12.39 1.96 0.71
C PRO A 277 10.92 2.28 0.99
N GLY A 278 10.01 1.42 0.51
CA GLY A 278 8.56 1.57 0.70
C GLY A 278 7.85 2.40 -0.37
N GLU A 279 8.55 3.06 -1.30
CA GLU A 279 7.95 3.83 -2.40
C GLU A 279 7.66 3.00 -3.66
N ASP A 280 8.34 1.85 -3.82
CA ASP A 280 8.06 0.94 -4.94
C ASP A 280 6.80 0.09 -4.65
N TYR A 281 6.11 -0.37 -5.70
CA TYR A 281 4.82 -1.05 -5.54
C TYR A 281 4.93 -2.29 -4.63
N GLN A 282 3.99 -2.49 -3.72
CA GLN A 282 4.00 -3.58 -2.73
C GLN A 282 5.30 -3.70 -1.90
N CYS A 283 6.14 -2.65 -1.83
CA CYS A 283 7.42 -2.72 -1.14
C CYS A 283 7.20 -2.79 0.38
N ARG A 284 7.97 -3.67 1.02
CA ARG A 284 8.02 -3.82 2.49
C ARG A 284 9.42 -3.51 3.06
N CYS A 285 10.26 -2.87 2.25
CA CYS A 285 11.58 -2.41 2.69
C CYS A 285 11.42 -1.14 3.54
N VAL A 286 12.38 -0.90 4.42
CA VAL A 286 12.37 0.22 5.36
C VAL A 286 13.73 0.93 5.39
N ALA A 287 13.72 2.20 5.78
CA ALA A 287 14.90 3.06 5.83
C ALA A 287 15.50 3.09 7.24
N LYS A 288 16.71 2.57 7.42
CA LYS A 288 17.44 2.64 8.68
C LYS A 288 18.29 3.92 8.73
N PRO A 289 18.03 4.86 9.64
CA PRO A 289 18.66 6.19 9.61
C PRO A 289 20.17 6.13 9.87
N VAL A 290 20.90 6.97 9.15
CA VAL A 290 22.31 7.30 9.41
C VAL A 290 22.38 8.74 9.90
N PHE A 291 22.73 8.92 11.17
CA PHE A 291 22.82 10.24 11.80
C PHE A 291 24.15 10.90 11.48
N ASP A 292 24.15 12.11 10.94
CA ASP A 292 25.33 12.96 10.78
C ASP A 292 25.27 14.10 11.80
N PHE A 293 26.16 14.07 12.80
CA PHE A 293 26.16 15.04 13.91
C PHE A 293 26.32 16.49 13.45
N ASN A 294 26.91 16.74 12.28
CA ASN A 294 27.07 18.10 11.75
C ASN A 294 25.81 18.65 11.07
N ARG A 295 24.80 17.80 10.84
CA ARG A 295 23.58 18.14 10.09
C ARG A 295 22.30 17.96 10.88
N LEU A 296 22.38 17.43 12.10
CA LEU A 296 21.22 17.25 12.96
C LEU A 296 20.58 18.60 13.27
N ASN A 297 19.27 18.67 13.07
CA ASN A 297 18.50 19.87 13.39
C ASN A 297 18.32 19.96 14.90
N SER A 298 19.07 20.85 15.57
CA SER A 298 19.04 21.00 17.04
C SER A 298 17.65 21.28 17.60
N GLN A 299 16.76 21.94 16.85
CA GLN A 299 15.38 22.21 17.28
C GLN A 299 14.52 20.94 17.40
N ALA A 300 14.88 19.86 16.70
CA ALA A 300 14.18 18.59 16.79
C ALA A 300 14.48 17.83 18.09
N PHE A 301 15.65 18.09 18.69
CA PHE A 301 16.15 17.35 19.84
C PHE A 301 15.92 18.15 21.12
N LYS A 302 15.39 17.49 22.16
CA LYS A 302 15.27 18.10 23.48
C LYS A 302 16.65 18.10 24.13
N GLU A 303 17.07 19.24 24.67
CA GLU A 303 18.21 19.27 25.61
C GLU A 303 17.87 18.37 26.80
N LYS A 304 18.85 17.57 27.25
CA LYS A 304 18.71 16.84 28.51
C LYS A 304 18.48 17.88 29.62
N LYS A 305 17.29 17.87 30.24
CA LYS A 305 17.20 18.41 31.60
C LYS A 305 18.17 17.59 32.45
N GLN A 306 19.16 18.27 33.04
CA GLN A 306 20.09 17.71 34.01
C GLN A 306 19.33 17.04 35.15
#